data_AF-A0A822IIJ6-F1
#
_entry.id   AF-A0A822IIJ6-F1
#
_cell.length_a   1.000
_cell.length_b   1.000
_cell.length_c   1.000
_cell.angle_alpha   90.00
_cell.angle_beta   90.00
_cell.angle_gamma   90.00
#
_symmetry.space_group_name_H-M   'P 1'
#
loop_
_entity.id
_entity.type
_entity.pdbx_description
1 polymer ?
#
loop_
_entity_poly.entity_id
_entity_poly.type
_entity_poly.pdbx_seq_one_letter_code
_entity_poly.pdbx_strand_id
1 'polypeptide(L)'
;MTDVLNPKIHADGLIDVFAIGVSKQVTERIIAPYVGNATITSGLIKGVVGGIAYGKGGRIGNIVSSGLIIDAAEDIAVSLLGKIGQGGSGTRDEWA
;
A
#
# COMPACT_ATOMS: atom_id res chain seq x y z
N MET A 1 17.34 -9.68 12.15
CA MET A 1 15.91 -9.84 11.81
C MET A 1 15.06 -8.61 12.16
N THR A 2 15.56 -7.64 12.93
CA THR A 2 14.84 -6.42 13.31
C THR A 2 14.65 -5.40 12.18
N ASP A 3 15.52 -5.40 11.16
CA ASP A 3 15.47 -4.40 10.08
C ASP A 3 14.29 -4.58 9.13
N VAL A 4 13.73 -5.80 9.04
CA VAL A 4 12.55 -6.11 8.20
C VAL A 4 11.27 -5.52 8.81
N LEU A 5 11.23 -5.35 10.13
CA LEU A 5 10.06 -4.85 10.86
C LEU A 5 10.05 -3.32 11.01
N ASN A 6 11.13 -2.63 10.61
CA ASN A 6 11.22 -1.18 10.67
C ASN A 6 11.96 -0.61 9.44
N PRO A 7 11.37 -0.72 8.23
CA PRO A 7 11.97 -0.15 7.03
C PRO A 7 12.01 1.38 7.14
N LYS A 8 13.22 1.93 7.33
CA LYS A 8 13.44 3.38 7.28
C LYS A 8 13.39 3.84 5.83
N ILE A 9 12.20 4.19 5.36
CA ILE A 9 11.98 4.79 4.03
C ILE A 9 12.70 6.14 4.00
N HIS A 10 13.80 6.22 3.24
CA HIS A 10 14.50 7.47 2.96
C HIS A 10 14.21 7.88 1.52
N ALA A 11 13.75 9.11 1.34
CA ALA A 11 13.70 9.78 0.06
C ALA A 11 14.65 10.99 0.17
N ASP A 12 15.72 11.00 -0.62
CA ASP A 12 16.79 12.00 -0.50
C ASP A 12 16.45 13.32 -1.22
N GLY A 13 15.26 13.38 -1.86
CA GLY A 13 14.76 14.59 -2.50
C GLY A 13 13.40 14.39 -3.18
N LEU A 14 12.85 15.48 -3.72
CA LEU A 14 11.56 15.50 -4.43
C LEU A 14 11.49 14.50 -5.61
N ILE A 15 12.62 14.26 -6.27
CA ILE A 15 12.72 13.29 -7.37
C ILE A 15 12.49 11.87 -6.87
N ASP A 16 13.04 11.51 -5.69
CA ASP A 16 12.82 10.19 -5.12
C ASP A 16 11.37 10.02 -4.65
N VAL A 17 10.77 11.07 -4.08
CA VAL A 17 9.33 11.06 -3.73
C VAL A 17 8.47 10.86 -4.97
N PHE A 18 8.78 11.56 -6.06
CA PHE A 18 8.07 11.40 -7.33
C PHE A 18 8.28 9.98 -7.90
N ALA A 19 9.50 9.47 -7.88
CA ALA A 19 9.82 8.12 -8.34
C ALA A 19 9.08 7.05 -7.52
N ILE A 20 8.92 7.24 -6.21
CA ILE A 20 8.11 6.37 -5.35
C ILE A 20 6.62 6.45 -5.73
N GLY A 21 6.11 7.65 -6.02
CA GLY A 21 4.73 7.82 -6.49
C GLY A 21 4.48 7.11 -7.83
N VAL A 22 5.41 7.24 -8.78
CA VAL A 22 5.35 6.55 -10.08
C VAL A 22 5.49 5.04 -9.89
N SER A 23 6.44 4.59 -9.07
CA SER A 23 6.67 3.15 -8.84
C SER A 23 5.44 2.49 -8.25
N LYS A 24 4.78 3.15 -7.28
CA LYS A 24 3.48 2.73 -6.75
C LYS A 24 2.44 2.58 -7.85
N GLN A 25 2.20 3.61 -8.65
CA GLN A 25 1.17 3.57 -9.69
C GLN A 25 1.39 2.45 -10.71
N VAL A 26 2.65 2.19 -11.07
CA VAL A 26 3.02 1.08 -11.95
C VAL A 26 2.81 -0.27 -11.27
N THR A 27 3.26 -0.38 -10.02
CA THR A 27 3.19 -1.63 -9.25
C THR A 27 1.75 -2.02 -8.95
N GLU A 28 0.90 -1.06 -8.60
CA GLU A 28 -0.53 -1.23 -8.41
C GLU A 28 -1.18 -1.81 -9.68
N ARG A 29 -0.91 -1.25 -10.86
CA ARG A 29 -1.47 -1.76 -12.13
C ARG A 29 -1.05 -3.19 -12.44
N ILE A 30 0.15 -3.58 -12.04
CA ILE A 30 0.68 -4.93 -12.29
C ILE A 30 0.13 -5.93 -11.27
N ILE A 31 0.03 -5.51 -9.99
CA ILE A 31 -0.24 -6.41 -8.87
C ILE A 31 -1.73 -6.46 -8.50
N ALA A 32 -2.52 -5.42 -8.81
CA ALA A 32 -3.95 -5.36 -8.51
C ALA A 32 -4.76 -6.58 -9.00
N PRO A 33 -4.50 -7.16 -10.20
CA PRO A 33 -5.20 -8.37 -10.63
C PRO A 33 -4.95 -9.61 -9.74
N TYR A 34 -3.83 -9.63 -9.01
CA TYR A 34 -3.41 -10.77 -8.20
C TYR A 34 -3.70 -10.60 -6.71
N VAL A 35 -3.52 -9.39 -6.18
CA VAL A 35 -3.59 -9.09 -4.74
C VAL A 35 -4.84 -8.28 -4.38
N GLY A 36 -5.51 -7.68 -5.36
CA GLY A 36 -6.61 -6.74 -5.15
C GLY A 36 -6.12 -5.32 -4.85
N ASN A 37 -7.08 -4.41 -4.64
CA ASN A 37 -6.84 -2.99 -4.38
C ASN A 37 -7.87 -2.40 -3.41
N ALA A 38 -7.47 -1.40 -2.62
CA ALA A 38 -8.32 -0.68 -1.67
C ALA A 38 -8.96 -1.56 -0.57
N THR A 39 -8.30 -2.66 -0.17
CA THR A 39 -8.76 -3.55 0.90
C THR A 39 -7.71 -3.69 2.00
N ILE A 40 -8.14 -4.00 3.23
CA ILE A 40 -7.20 -4.31 4.33
C ILE A 40 -6.27 -5.48 3.94
N THR A 41 -6.81 -6.51 3.27
CA THR A 41 -6.03 -7.69 2.87
C THR A 41 -4.96 -7.35 1.83
N SER A 42 -5.31 -6.56 0.81
CA SER A 42 -4.33 -6.10 -0.18
C SER A 42 -3.25 -5.24 0.45
N GLY A 43 -3.64 -4.37 1.39
CA GLY A 43 -2.69 -3.56 2.14
C GLY A 43 -1.70 -4.38 2.96
N LEU A 44 -2.17 -5.38 3.70
CA LEU A 44 -1.29 -6.28 4.46
C LEU A 44 -0.31 -7.04 3.57
N ILE A 45 -0.77 -7.59 2.44
CA ILE A 45 0.07 -8.36 1.53
C ILE A 45 1.15 -7.46 0.91
N LYS A 46 0.76 -6.30 0.36
CA LYS A 46 1.69 -5.35 -0.25
C LYS A 46 2.71 -4.82 0.76
N GLY A 47 2.28 -4.58 2.00
CA GLY A 47 3.15 -4.10 3.08
C GLY A 47 4.20 -5.13 3.48
N VAL A 48 3.81 -6.40 3.59
CA VAL A 48 4.74 -7.51 3.88
C VAL A 48 5.72 -7.71 2.73
N VAL A 49 5.23 -7.75 1.48
CA VAL A 49 6.09 -7.91 0.29
C VAL A 49 7.07 -6.75 0.18
N GLY A 50 6.60 -5.51 0.32
CA GLY A 50 7.43 -4.31 0.31
C GLY A 50 8.46 -4.31 1.44
N GLY A 51 8.07 -4.67 2.66
CA GLY A 51 8.99 -4.78 3.80
C GLY A 51 10.07 -5.85 3.62
N ILE A 52 9.73 -7.00 3.04
CA ILE A 52 10.71 -8.08 2.74
C ILE A 52 11.66 -7.69 1.60
N ALA A 53 11.17 -6.93 0.62
CA ALA A 53 11.95 -6.49 -0.54
C ALA A 53 12.81 -5.24 -0.23
N TYR A 54 12.46 -4.46 0.79
CA TYR A 54 13.18 -3.28 1.21
C TYR A 54 14.63 -3.61 1.58
N GLY A 55 15.58 -2.84 1.05
CA GLY A 55 17.01 -3.04 1.27
C GLY A 55 17.68 -4.12 0.41
N LYS A 56 16.92 -4.92 -0.36
CA LYS A 56 17.49 -6.01 -1.17
C LYS A 56 17.90 -5.63 -2.59
N GLY A 57 17.34 -4.55 -3.14
CA GLY A 57 17.53 -4.17 -4.56
C GLY A 57 18.27 -2.85 -4.77
N GLY A 58 19.04 -2.38 -3.79
CA GLY A 58 19.72 -1.07 -3.86
C GLY A 58 18.72 0.08 -4.00
N ARG A 59 19.14 1.20 -4.60
CA ARG A 59 18.32 2.43 -4.68
C ARG A 59 16.98 2.23 -5.40
N ILE A 60 17.00 1.55 -6.55
CA ILE A 60 15.77 1.29 -7.35
C ILE A 60 14.86 0.31 -6.61
N GLY A 61 15.41 -0.76 -6.04
CA GLY A 61 14.64 -1.71 -5.25
C GLY A 61 14.01 -1.08 -4.01
N ASN A 62 14.69 -0.11 -3.39
CA ASN A 62 14.12 0.66 -2.29
C ASN A 62 12.98 1.56 -2.75
N ILE A 63 13.10 2.22 -3.91
CA ILE A 63 12.01 3.04 -4.48
C ILE A 63 10.75 2.19 -4.76
N VAL A 64 10.92 0.99 -5.34
CA VAL A 64 9.79 0.09 -5.62
C VAL A 64 9.19 -0.47 -4.32
N SER A 65 10.04 -0.91 -3.39
CA SER A 65 9.61 -1.42 -2.09
C SER A 65 8.91 -0.36 -1.24
N SER A 66 9.39 0.89 -1.27
CA SER A 66 8.72 2.04 -0.66
C SER A 66 7.38 2.32 -1.30
N GLY A 67 7.28 2.22 -2.63
CA GLY A 67 6.00 2.33 -3.35
C GLY A 67 4.97 1.32 -2.85
N LEU A 68 5.37 0.05 -2.69
CA LEU A 68 4.53 -1.02 -2.14
C LEU A 68 4.09 -0.76 -0.69
N ILE A 69 4.98 -0.26 0.16
CA ILE A 69 4.67 0.04 1.56
C ILE A 69 3.69 1.23 1.67
N ILE A 70 3.85 2.25 0.83
CA ILE A 70 2.94 3.40 0.80
C ILE A 70 1.57 2.98 0.25
N ASP A 71 1.54 2.16 -0.79
CA ASP A 71 0.30 1.58 -1.35
C ASP A 71 -0.45 0.76 -0.28
N ALA A 72 0.29 -0.01 0.51
CA ALA A 72 -0.27 -0.76 1.63
C ALA A 72 -0.94 0.13 2.68
N ALA A 73 -0.30 1.25 3.02
CA ALA A 73 -0.86 2.22 3.95
C ALA A 73 -2.13 2.89 3.39
N GLU A 74 -2.14 3.21 2.09
CA GLU A 74 -3.33 3.74 1.42
C GLU A 74 -4.47 2.73 1.40
N ASP A 75 -4.21 1.48 1.02
CA ASP A 75 -5.22 0.41 0.98
C ASP A 75 -5.93 0.24 2.33
N ILE A 76 -5.16 0.24 3.42
CA ILE A 76 -5.69 0.17 4.78
C ILE A 76 -6.47 1.44 5.11
N ALA A 77 -5.92 2.62 4.82
CA ALA A 77 -6.57 3.90 5.11
C ALA A 77 -7.91 4.06 4.37
N VAL A 78 -7.94 3.78 3.06
CA VAL A 78 -9.15 3.82 2.22
C VAL A 78 -10.16 2.79 2.70
N SER A 79 -9.73 1.58 3.03
CA SER A 79 -10.65 0.54 3.53
C SER A 79 -11.25 0.90 4.89
N LEU A 80 -10.46 1.50 5.80
CA LEU A 80 -10.94 1.98 7.10
C LEU A 80 -11.90 3.16 6.93
N LEU A 81 -11.56 4.14 6.10
CA LEU A 81 -12.41 5.30 5.81
C LEU A 81 -13.73 4.89 5.13
N GLY A 82 -13.67 3.93 4.20
CA GLY A 82 -14.87 3.37 3.56
C GLY A 82 -15.80 2.67 4.55
N LYS A 83 -15.25 1.96 5.54
CA LYS A 83 -16.04 1.35 6.62
C LYS A 83 -16.64 2.39 7.58
N ILE A 84 -15.91 3.44 7.90
CA ILE A 84 -16.41 4.56 8.72
C ILE A 84 -17.53 5.31 7.98
N GLY A 85 -17.42 5.49 6.66
CA GLY A 85 -18.46 6.10 5.83
C GLY A 85 -19.72 5.23 5.64
N GLN A 86 -19.59 3.90 5.62
CA GLN A 86 -20.73 2.98 5.53
C GLN A 86 -21.47 2.75 6.85
N GLY A 87 -20.84 3.03 8.00
CA GLY A 87 -21.47 2.90 9.32
C GLY A 87 -22.67 3.84 9.58
N GLY A 88 -22.99 4.74 8.65
CA GLY A 88 -24.18 5.62 8.69
C GLY A 88 -25.26 5.30 7.65
N SER A 89 -25.08 4.31 6.78
CA SER A 89 -26.08 3.93 5.77
C SER A 89 -26.91 2.78 6.31
N GLY A 90 -27.94 3.15 7.07
CA GLY A 90 -28.82 2.22 7.79
C GLY A 90 -29.39 1.10 6.94
N THR A 91 -29.64 -0.02 7.62
CA THR A 91 -30.89 -0.78 7.56
C THR A 91 -32.00 0.02 6.88
N ARG A 92 -32.18 -0.19 5.58
CA ARG A 92 -33.41 0.15 4.86
C ARG A 92 -33.94 -1.15 4.31
N ASP A 93 -34.66 -1.82 5.20
CA ASP A 93 -35.96 -2.42 4.91
C ASP A 93 -36.02 -3.32 3.65
N GLU A 94 -35.46 -4.53 3.78
CA GLU A 94 -35.90 -5.68 2.98
C GLU A 94 -37.28 -6.14 3.47
N TRP A 95 -38.32 -5.39 3.07
CA TRP A 95 -39.70 -5.86 3.00
C TRP A 95 -40.21 -5.54 1.59
N ALA A 96 -39.98 -6.46 0.65
CA ALA A 96 -40.62 -6.47 -0.66
C ALA A 96 -40.93 -7.92 -1.04
#